data_AF-Q4SER0-F1
#
_entry.id   AF-Q4SER0-F1
#
_cell.length_a   1.000
_cell.length_b   1.000
_cell.length_c   1.000
_cell.angle_alpha   90.00
_cell.angle_beta   90.00
_cell.angle_gamma   90.00
#
_symmetry.space_group_name_H-M   'P 1'
#
loop_
_entity.id
_entity.type
_entity.pdbx_description
1 polymer ?
#
loop_
_entity_poly.entity_id
_entity_poly.type
_entity_poly.pdbx_seq_one_letter_code
_entity_poly.pdbx_strand_id
1 'polypeptide(L)'
;VAEEEEEAMSVHGVQSRYLRCPSPRFSTISGSDAASIFMEPIHLSSAVAAKKIISEGEEVLGELPPRSAPAESVPESMLETAEQLMVEDLYNRVRDMIDDRSPYNTPCVLDIQRAMVQDRLEAPANPVDEVWPNIFIAEKSVAVNKARLKRMGITHILNTAHGTGVYTGESFYSGMNIRYMGIELDDFPDADISLHFRPTAEFLDEALLTHKELTVAIETGHDSKWVPSLINMAAVLCLAGKVLVVSMMGVSRSAVLVAAYLMIFQNMTIMEALTAIRKKRPINPNEGFLKQLREFNENLLEERDDD
;
A
#
# COMPACT_ATOMS: atom_id res chain seq x y z
N VAL A 1 -65.02 -13.80 -11.71
CA VAL A 1 -66.10 -13.66 -10.70
C VAL A 1 -65.78 -14.71 -9.66
N ALA A 2 -64.92 -14.37 -8.68
CA ALA A 2 -65.27 -14.01 -7.28
C ALA A 2 -65.63 -15.31 -6.51
N GLU A 3 -65.05 -15.74 -5.38
CA GLU A 3 -64.50 -15.14 -4.12
C GLU A 3 -63.55 -16.18 -3.43
N GLU A 4 -62.44 -15.79 -2.77
CA GLU A 4 -62.16 -15.73 -1.29
C GLU A 4 -62.13 -17.13 -0.57
N GLU A 5 -61.22 -17.57 0.32
CA GLU A 5 -60.52 -17.08 1.54
C GLU A 5 -59.33 -18.08 1.83
N GLU A 6 -58.10 -17.64 2.15
CA GLU A 6 -57.46 -17.51 3.49
C GLU A 6 -56.65 -18.72 4.04
N GLU A 7 -55.43 -18.39 4.49
CA GLU A 7 -54.53 -19.00 5.49
C GLU A 7 -53.66 -20.29 5.29
N ALA A 8 -52.40 -20.13 5.74
CA ALA A 8 -51.54 -21.07 6.49
C ALA A 8 -50.40 -21.87 5.81
N MET A 9 -49.18 -21.44 6.19
CA MET A 9 -48.07 -22.23 6.75
C MET A 9 -47.15 -23.15 5.90
N SER A 10 -45.86 -22.95 6.23
CA SER A 10 -44.81 -23.95 6.41
C SER A 10 -43.82 -24.16 5.27
N VAL A 11 -42.74 -23.38 5.31
CA VAL A 11 -41.44 -23.78 4.75
C VAL A 11 -40.64 -24.42 5.88
N HIS A 12 -41.07 -25.61 6.31
CA HIS A 12 -40.24 -26.50 7.14
C HIS A 12 -39.77 -27.68 6.30
N GLY A 13 -38.57 -27.50 5.77
CA GLY A 13 -37.78 -28.45 5.01
C GLY A 13 -36.60 -27.62 4.54
N VAL A 14 -35.42 -27.73 5.13
CA VAL A 14 -34.52 -28.83 4.85
C VAL A 14 -33.52 -29.00 6.02
N GLN A 15 -33.40 -30.24 6.50
CA GLN A 15 -32.24 -30.88 7.20
C GLN A 15 -31.82 -30.28 8.56
N SER A 16 -31.92 -30.93 9.73
CA SER A 16 -31.83 -32.34 10.13
C SER A 16 -30.59 -33.10 9.63
N ARG A 17 -29.55 -33.10 10.48
CA ARG A 17 -28.42 -34.05 10.67
C ARG A 17 -27.21 -33.23 11.10
N TYR A 18 -26.60 -33.37 12.26
CA TYR A 18 -26.17 -34.57 13.00
C TYR A 18 -26.14 -34.20 14.49
N LEU A 19 -27.01 -34.73 15.34
CA LEU A 19 -26.78 -35.94 16.15
C LEU A 19 -25.37 -36.04 16.81
N ARG A 20 -25.41 -35.94 18.15
CA ARG A 20 -24.74 -36.76 19.18
C ARG A 20 -23.47 -36.22 19.89
N CYS A 21 -23.74 -35.78 21.14
CA CYS A 21 -23.17 -36.26 22.41
C CYS A 21 -21.70 -35.95 22.76
N PRO A 22 -21.26 -36.08 24.04
CA PRO A 22 -21.95 -35.86 25.33
C PRO A 22 -21.12 -34.98 26.31
N SER A 23 -21.76 -34.32 27.29
CA SER A 23 -21.07 -33.88 28.51
C SER A 23 -20.66 -35.10 29.35
N PRO A 24 -19.60 -35.02 30.19
CA PRO A 24 -19.89 -34.90 31.62
C PRO A 24 -18.86 -34.15 32.51
N ARG A 25 -19.44 -33.45 33.50
CA ARG A 25 -19.09 -33.40 34.95
C ARG A 25 -18.08 -32.36 35.51
N PHE A 26 -18.70 -31.45 36.29
CA PHE A 26 -18.35 -30.93 37.63
C PHE A 26 -16.99 -30.25 37.88
N SER A 27 -17.05 -28.96 38.22
CA SER A 27 -16.85 -28.52 39.62
C SER A 27 -17.40 -27.11 39.85
N THR A 28 -18.25 -26.99 40.86
CA THR A 28 -18.71 -25.79 41.55
C THR A 28 -17.57 -24.90 42.04
N ILE A 29 -17.70 -23.57 41.96
CA ILE A 29 -17.45 -22.60 43.06
C ILE A 29 -17.79 -21.16 42.63
N SER A 30 -18.74 -20.57 43.38
CA SER A 30 -18.84 -19.17 43.80
C SER A 30 -19.01 -18.01 42.79
N GLY A 31 -20.24 -17.46 42.76
CA GLY A 31 -20.47 -16.13 43.32
C GLY A 31 -20.38 -14.92 42.40
N SER A 32 -21.44 -14.64 41.65
CA SER A 32 -21.93 -13.27 41.39
C SER A 32 -23.23 -13.35 40.59
N ASP A 33 -24.28 -12.67 41.05
CA ASP A 33 -25.54 -12.47 40.32
C ASP A 33 -25.29 -11.80 38.96
N ALA A 34 -25.13 -12.61 37.92
CA ALA A 34 -25.28 -12.16 36.54
C ALA A 34 -26.73 -12.47 36.14
N ALA A 35 -27.58 -11.46 36.20
CA ALA A 35 -28.88 -11.52 35.56
C ALA A 35 -28.67 -11.84 34.08
N SER A 36 -29.12 -13.03 33.66
CA SER A 36 -29.08 -13.50 32.29
C SER A 36 -29.92 -12.54 31.43
N ILE A 37 -29.27 -11.66 30.68
CA ILE A 37 -29.97 -10.80 29.71
C ILE A 37 -30.36 -11.72 28.54
N PHE A 38 -31.58 -12.21 28.60
CA PHE A 38 -32.24 -12.87 27.49
C PHE A 38 -32.54 -11.79 26.44
N MET A 39 -31.67 -11.62 25.44
CA MET A 39 -31.97 -10.75 24.31
C MET A 39 -32.91 -11.48 23.36
N GLU A 40 -34.17 -11.05 23.31
CA GLU A 40 -35.06 -11.37 22.19
C GLU A 40 -34.51 -10.75 20.89
N PRO A 41 -34.61 -11.43 19.74
CA PRO A 41 -34.17 -10.85 18.46
C PRO A 41 -35.05 -9.66 18.10
N ILE A 42 -34.47 -8.45 18.10
CA ILE A 42 -35.19 -7.23 17.70
C ILE A 42 -35.33 -7.24 16.17
N HIS A 43 -36.50 -7.68 15.68
CA HIS A 43 -36.91 -7.54 14.28
C HIS A 43 -37.44 -6.12 13.98
N LEU A 44 -36.63 -5.08 14.23
CA LEU A 44 -36.98 -3.69 13.89
C LEU A 44 -35.92 -3.06 13.00
N SER A 45 -36.37 -2.37 11.95
CA SER A 45 -35.53 -1.51 11.11
C SER A 45 -34.75 -0.52 11.99
N SER A 46 -33.46 -0.30 11.70
CA SER A 46 -32.51 0.48 12.50
C SER A 46 -33.04 1.88 12.87
N ALA A 47 -33.84 2.49 11.99
CA ALA A 47 -34.46 3.79 12.23
C ALA A 47 -35.55 3.75 13.32
N VAL A 48 -36.31 2.65 13.43
CA VAL A 48 -37.36 2.47 14.43
C VAL A 48 -36.74 2.14 15.80
N ALA A 49 -35.69 1.33 15.81
CA ALA A 49 -34.93 1.05 17.03
C ALA A 49 -34.29 2.32 17.61
N ALA A 50 -33.67 3.16 16.77
CA ALA A 50 -33.09 4.44 17.18
C ALA A 50 -34.15 5.38 17.77
N LYS A 51 -35.33 5.48 17.14
CA LYS A 51 -36.41 6.37 17.60
C LYS A 51 -36.99 5.93 18.95
N LYS A 52 -37.08 4.62 19.17
CA LYS A 52 -37.57 4.05 20.43
C LYS A 52 -36.58 4.25 21.58
N ILE A 53 -35.28 4.11 21.32
CA ILE A 53 -34.22 4.43 22.29
C ILE A 53 -34.26 5.92 22.67
N ILE A 54 -34.48 6.81 21.70
CA ILE A 54 -34.61 8.25 21.96
C ILE A 54 -35.85 8.53 22.83
N SER A 55 -37.02 7.94 22.50
CA SER A 55 -38.24 8.16 23.29
C SER A 55 -38.17 7.56 24.69
N GLU A 56 -37.57 6.38 24.86
CA GLU A 56 -37.35 5.75 26.17
C GLU A 56 -36.31 6.54 26.98
N GLY A 57 -35.29 7.10 26.32
CA GLY A 57 -34.33 8.01 26.94
C GLY A 57 -34.96 9.30 27.45
N GLU A 58 -35.96 9.84 26.76
CA GLU A 58 -36.72 11.02 27.20
C GLU A 58 -37.69 10.70 28.36
N GLU A 59 -38.24 9.49 28.43
CA GLU A 59 -39.13 9.06 29.52
C GLU A 59 -38.36 8.79 30.83
N VAL A 60 -37.09 8.35 30.76
CA VAL A 60 -36.21 8.15 31.93
C VAL A 60 -35.60 9.46 32.45
N LEU A 61 -35.66 10.56 31.69
CA LEU A 61 -35.17 11.89 32.10
C LEU A 61 -36.17 12.68 32.97
N GLY A 62 -37.36 12.13 33.25
CA GLY A 62 -38.40 12.78 34.07
C GLY A 62 -38.14 12.80 35.59
N GLU A 63 -37.20 12.01 36.11
CA GLU A 63 -36.90 11.97 37.55
C GLU A 63 -35.40 12.04 37.83
N LEU A 64 -34.80 13.22 37.63
CA LEU A 64 -33.49 13.55 38.20
C LEU A 64 -33.64 14.60 39.30
N PRO A 65 -32.96 14.44 40.46
CA PRO A 65 -33.00 15.41 41.54
C PRO A 65 -32.35 16.74 41.09
N PRO A 66 -32.70 17.89 41.69
CA PRO A 66 -32.31 19.20 41.19
C PRO A 66 -30.78 19.35 41.13
N ARG A 67 -30.28 19.72 39.95
CA ARG A 67 -28.87 20.01 39.64
C ARG A 67 -28.28 20.97 40.67
N SER A 68 -27.34 20.49 41.48
CA SER A 68 -26.41 21.34 42.21
C SER A 68 -25.24 21.76 41.31
N ALA A 69 -25.16 23.07 41.07
CA ALA A 69 -24.04 23.85 40.50
C ALA A 69 -23.67 23.61 39.02
N PRO A 70 -23.24 24.66 38.28
CA PRO A 70 -22.92 24.55 36.86
C PRO A 70 -21.69 23.66 36.69
N ALA A 71 -21.81 22.63 35.87
CA ALA A 71 -20.64 21.90 35.39
C ALA A 71 -19.72 22.93 34.72
N GLU A 72 -18.49 23.02 35.20
CA GLU A 72 -17.44 23.80 34.54
C GLU A 72 -17.44 23.42 33.06
N SER A 73 -17.55 24.43 32.19
CA SER A 73 -17.56 24.24 30.75
C SER A 73 -16.28 23.50 30.37
N VAL A 74 -16.40 22.24 29.94
CA VAL A 74 -15.26 21.44 29.51
C VAL A 74 -14.54 22.25 28.43
N PRO A 75 -13.24 22.56 28.61
CA PRO A 75 -12.51 23.34 27.63
C PRO A 75 -12.49 22.58 26.30
N GLU A 76 -12.73 23.30 25.21
CA GLU A 76 -12.85 22.77 23.84
C GLU A 76 -11.63 21.93 23.44
N SER A 77 -10.44 22.27 23.95
CA SER A 77 -9.21 21.49 23.77
C SER A 77 -9.24 20.08 24.38
N MET A 78 -9.96 19.88 25.49
CA MET A 78 -10.17 18.54 26.07
C MET A 78 -11.17 17.72 25.27
N LEU A 79 -12.16 18.39 24.65
CA LEU A 79 -13.10 17.73 23.74
C LEU A 79 -12.40 17.29 22.46
N GLU A 80 -11.56 18.15 21.87
CA GLU A 80 -10.70 17.79 20.73
C GLU A 80 -9.74 16.63 21.06
N THR A 81 -9.17 16.63 22.28
CA THR A 81 -8.29 15.55 22.74
C THR A 81 -9.07 14.23 22.90
N ALA A 82 -10.27 14.29 23.48
CA ALA A 82 -11.13 13.12 23.63
C ALA A 82 -11.62 12.59 22.27
N GLU A 83 -11.97 13.48 21.34
CA GLU A 83 -12.36 13.14 19.97
C GLU A 83 -11.20 12.47 19.22
N GLN A 84 -9.98 13.02 19.30
CA GLN A 84 -8.78 12.40 18.73
C GLN A 84 -8.52 11.02 19.30
N LEU A 85 -8.69 10.82 20.61
CA LEU A 85 -8.53 9.51 21.24
C LEU A 85 -9.62 8.53 20.80
N MET A 86 -10.86 8.98 20.61
CA MET A 86 -11.95 8.13 20.11
C MET A 86 -11.75 7.75 18.65
N VAL A 87 -11.24 8.66 17.81
CA VAL A 87 -10.89 8.38 16.42
C VAL A 87 -9.73 7.38 16.35
N GLU A 88 -8.71 7.55 17.18
CA GLU A 88 -7.57 6.62 17.24
C GLU A 88 -7.99 5.24 17.79
N ASP A 89 -8.84 5.17 18.81
CA ASP A 89 -9.40 3.91 19.34
C ASP A 89 -10.29 3.22 18.29
N LEU A 90 -11.16 3.95 17.59
CA LEU A 90 -11.96 3.40 16.49
C LEU A 90 -11.08 2.87 15.36
N TYR A 91 -10.06 3.64 14.97
CA TYR A 91 -9.10 3.25 13.96
C TYR A 91 -8.33 1.98 14.37
N ASN A 92 -7.90 1.87 15.63
CA ASN A 92 -7.24 0.67 16.14
C ASN A 92 -8.18 -0.55 16.19
N ARG A 93 -9.45 -0.38 16.59
CA ARG A 93 -10.43 -1.49 16.58
C ARG A 93 -10.76 -1.97 15.16
N VAL A 94 -10.90 -1.04 14.22
CA VAL A 94 -11.10 -1.38 12.81
C VAL A 94 -9.86 -2.08 12.26
N ARG A 95 -8.66 -1.59 12.58
CA ARG A 95 -7.38 -2.24 12.23
C ARG A 95 -7.32 -3.67 12.76
N ASP A 96 -7.69 -3.93 14.00
CA ASP A 96 -7.66 -5.27 14.59
C ASP A 96 -8.68 -6.24 13.96
N MET A 97 -9.72 -5.72 13.31
CA MET A 97 -10.72 -6.52 12.57
C MET A 97 -10.29 -6.85 11.14
N ILE A 98 -9.31 -6.14 10.62
CA ILE A 98 -8.80 -6.32 9.26
C ILE A 98 -7.82 -7.50 9.25
N ASP A 99 -7.98 -8.42 8.31
CA ASP A 99 -6.98 -9.47 8.08
C ASP A 99 -5.75 -8.85 7.41
N ASP A 100 -4.75 -8.47 8.21
CA ASP A 100 -3.46 -7.94 7.75
C ASP A 100 -2.70 -8.88 6.81
N ARG A 101 -3.14 -10.14 6.67
CA ARG A 101 -2.58 -11.12 5.72
C ARG A 101 -3.28 -11.10 4.37
N SER A 102 -4.42 -10.44 4.25
CA SER A 102 -5.14 -10.32 2.99
C SER A 102 -4.40 -9.35 2.06
N PRO A 103 -3.99 -9.79 0.85
CA PRO A 103 -3.31 -8.91 -0.10
C PRO A 103 -4.22 -7.75 -0.55
N TYR A 104 -5.54 -7.90 -0.49
CA TYR A 104 -6.54 -6.88 -0.85
C TYR A 104 -6.74 -5.79 0.20
N ASN A 105 -6.10 -5.93 1.36
CA ASN A 105 -6.18 -4.90 2.38
C ASN A 105 -5.11 -3.84 2.14
N THR A 106 -5.29 -3.03 1.09
CA THR A 106 -4.33 -1.95 0.81
C THR A 106 -4.52 -0.80 1.81
N PRO A 107 -3.48 -0.45 2.59
CA PRO A 107 -3.58 0.59 3.62
C PRO A 107 -4.06 1.93 3.05
N CYS A 108 -4.70 2.74 3.89
CA CYS A 108 -5.10 4.07 3.45
C CYS A 108 -3.88 4.97 3.23
N VAL A 109 -4.04 6.04 2.45
CA VAL A 109 -2.92 6.94 2.09
C VAL A 109 -2.20 7.49 3.32
N LEU A 110 -2.95 7.84 4.36
CA LEU A 110 -2.39 8.35 5.61
C LEU A 110 -1.49 7.32 6.30
N ASP A 111 -1.85 6.05 6.26
CA ASP A 111 -1.07 4.97 6.87
C ASP A 111 0.20 4.68 6.09
N ILE A 112 0.11 4.69 4.76
CA ILE A 112 1.28 4.59 3.88
C ILE A 112 2.23 5.75 4.17
N GLN A 113 1.70 6.97 4.29
CA GLN A 113 2.50 8.15 4.57
C GLN A 113 3.14 8.11 5.97
N ARG A 114 2.40 7.68 7.01
CA ARG A 114 2.95 7.45 8.35
C ARG A 114 4.08 6.42 8.29
N ALA A 115 3.89 5.31 7.58
CA ALA A 115 4.93 4.31 7.38
C ALA A 115 6.15 4.90 6.66
N MET A 116 5.98 5.85 5.75
CA MET A 116 7.07 6.59 5.09
C MET A 116 7.75 7.65 5.97
N VAL A 117 7.32 7.85 7.22
CA VAL A 117 7.94 8.81 8.17
C VAL A 117 8.34 8.19 9.52
N GLN A 118 7.66 7.15 10.00
CA GLN A 118 7.74 6.64 11.38
C GLN A 118 9.13 6.17 11.82
N ASP A 119 9.86 5.48 10.95
CA ASP A 119 11.23 5.08 11.21
C ASP A 119 12.13 5.94 10.33
N ARG A 120 12.84 6.88 10.95
CA ARG A 120 13.97 7.53 10.30
C ARG A 120 15.07 6.49 10.17
N LEU A 121 14.89 5.55 9.23
CA LEU A 121 15.91 4.56 8.88
C LEU A 121 17.19 5.36 8.63
N GLU A 122 18.26 4.98 9.32
CA GLU A 122 19.59 5.59 9.27
C GLU A 122 20.27 5.42 7.90
N ALA A 123 19.50 5.43 6.81
CA ALA A 123 20.02 5.47 5.47
C ALA A 123 20.77 6.81 5.30
N PRO A 124 22.08 6.78 4.98
CA PRO A 124 22.83 7.99 4.73
C PRO A 124 22.15 8.78 3.61
N ALA A 125 22.06 10.11 3.78
CA ALA A 125 21.55 11.00 2.74
C ALA A 125 22.58 11.12 1.61
N ASN A 126 22.74 10.05 0.82
CA ASN A 126 23.61 10.03 -0.33
C ASN A 126 22.90 10.69 -1.52
N PRO A 127 23.64 11.35 -2.43
CA PRO A 127 23.05 11.90 -3.65
C PRO A 127 22.47 10.83 -4.61
N VAL A 128 22.87 9.57 -4.44
CA VAL A 128 22.37 8.41 -5.20
C VAL A 128 22.56 7.14 -4.38
N ASP A 129 21.57 6.26 -4.43
CA ASP A 129 21.59 4.95 -3.79
C ASP A 129 21.07 3.89 -4.76
N GLU A 130 21.65 2.69 -4.68
CA GLU A 130 21.10 1.50 -5.32
C GLU A 130 19.95 0.97 -4.46
N VAL A 131 18.72 1.12 -4.96
CA VAL A 131 17.50 0.79 -4.22
C VAL A 131 16.98 -0.61 -4.57
N TRP A 132 17.39 -1.12 -5.72
CA TRP A 132 17.13 -2.47 -6.22
C TRP A 132 18.32 -2.88 -7.12
N PRO A 133 18.64 -4.17 -7.30
CA PRO A 133 19.77 -4.58 -8.15
C PRO A 133 19.78 -3.86 -9.50
N ASN A 134 20.85 -3.11 -9.75
CA ASN A 134 21.07 -2.27 -10.94
C ASN A 134 20.10 -1.10 -11.16
N ILE A 135 19.21 -0.79 -10.21
CA ILE A 135 18.35 0.40 -10.22
C ILE A 135 18.81 1.38 -9.15
N PHE A 136 19.14 2.58 -9.60
CA PHE A 136 19.64 3.66 -8.77
C PHE A 136 18.64 4.80 -8.72
N ILE A 137 18.28 5.29 -7.53
CA ILE A 137 17.55 6.55 -7.38
C ILE A 137 18.53 7.66 -7.04
N ALA A 138 18.43 8.80 -7.71
CA ALA A 138 19.36 9.90 -7.53
C ALA A 138 18.72 11.29 -7.54
N GLU A 139 19.46 12.24 -6.98
CA GLU A 139 19.25 13.67 -7.11
C GLU A 139 19.75 14.20 -8.46
N LYS A 140 19.28 15.40 -8.82
CA LYS A 140 19.74 16.16 -10.00
C LYS A 140 21.26 16.27 -10.10
N SER A 141 21.94 16.43 -8.97
CA SER A 141 23.40 16.64 -8.91
C SER A 141 24.19 15.47 -9.53
N VAL A 142 23.62 14.26 -9.52
CA VAL A 142 24.25 13.06 -10.07
C VAL A 142 24.05 12.98 -11.58
N ALA A 143 22.86 13.30 -12.07
CA ALA A 143 22.54 13.27 -13.50
C ALA A 143 23.41 14.24 -14.33
N VAL A 144 23.78 15.38 -13.77
CA VAL A 144 24.65 16.34 -14.47
C VAL A 144 26.14 15.95 -14.47
N ASN A 145 26.54 14.93 -13.69
CA ASN A 145 27.94 14.53 -13.55
C ASN A 145 28.30 13.33 -14.45
N LYS A 146 28.60 13.60 -15.71
CA LYS A 146 28.97 12.58 -16.72
C LYS A 146 30.11 11.65 -16.28
N ALA A 147 31.13 12.19 -15.61
CA ALA A 147 32.27 11.40 -15.14
C ALA A 147 31.87 10.40 -14.05
N ARG A 148 30.95 10.78 -13.16
CA ARG A 148 30.37 9.88 -12.15
C ARG A 148 29.49 8.81 -12.80
N LEU A 149 28.61 9.20 -13.72
CA LEU A 149 27.75 8.26 -14.46
C LEU A 149 28.57 7.18 -15.20
N LYS A 150 29.66 7.60 -15.87
CA LYS A 150 30.58 6.68 -16.55
C LYS A 150 31.28 5.72 -15.58
N ARG A 151 31.74 6.20 -14.41
CA ARG A 151 32.34 5.34 -13.37
C ARG A 151 31.36 4.34 -12.76
N MET A 152 30.09 4.73 -12.65
CA MET A 152 29.02 3.84 -12.17
C MET A 152 28.61 2.80 -13.22
N GLY A 153 28.92 3.05 -14.50
CA GLY A 153 28.50 2.21 -15.62
C GLY A 153 27.02 2.36 -15.94
N ILE A 154 26.45 3.56 -15.76
CA ILE A 154 25.05 3.82 -16.09
C ILE A 154 24.86 3.69 -17.61
N THR A 155 23.83 2.94 -17.99
CA THR A 155 23.47 2.64 -19.39
C THR A 155 22.12 3.26 -19.77
N HIS A 156 21.24 3.48 -18.79
CA HIS A 156 19.90 4.00 -18.99
C HIS A 156 19.63 5.11 -17.97
N ILE A 157 18.97 6.18 -18.40
CA ILE A 157 18.55 7.27 -17.52
C ILE A 157 17.05 7.51 -17.72
N LEU A 158 16.30 7.37 -16.65
CA LEU A 158 14.92 7.84 -16.54
C LEU A 158 14.91 9.15 -15.76
N ASN A 159 14.65 10.26 -16.44
CA ASN A 159 14.51 11.57 -15.83
C ASN A 159 13.04 11.88 -15.58
N THR A 160 12.61 11.78 -14.33
CA THR A 160 11.21 11.97 -13.91
C THR A 160 10.84 13.43 -13.64
N ALA A 161 11.78 14.34 -13.88
CA ALA A 161 11.62 15.79 -13.75
C ALA A 161 12.20 16.51 -14.97
N HIS A 162 12.05 15.92 -16.16
CA HIS A 162 12.50 16.52 -17.41
C HIS A 162 11.76 17.84 -17.64
N GLY A 163 12.47 18.88 -18.06
CA GLY A 163 11.88 20.20 -18.29
C GLY A 163 11.42 20.98 -17.04
N THR A 164 11.14 20.32 -15.91
CA THR A 164 10.55 20.96 -14.72
C THR A 164 11.55 21.15 -13.57
N GLY A 165 12.50 20.21 -13.38
CA GLY A 165 13.50 20.30 -12.31
C GLY A 165 14.91 19.89 -12.72
N VAL A 166 15.02 18.92 -13.61
CA VAL A 166 16.25 18.33 -14.10
C VAL A 166 16.37 18.60 -15.60
N TYR A 167 17.03 19.71 -15.92
CA TYR A 167 17.25 20.21 -17.28
C TYR A 167 18.37 19.44 -17.99
N THR A 168 18.19 18.14 -18.15
CA THR A 168 19.01 17.27 -19.01
C THR A 168 18.11 16.66 -20.09
N GLY A 169 18.70 16.21 -21.19
CA GLY A 169 18.00 15.51 -22.28
C GLY A 169 18.95 14.52 -22.95
N GLU A 170 18.46 13.76 -23.92
CA GLU A 170 19.27 12.75 -24.61
C GLU A 170 20.58 13.33 -25.18
N SER A 171 20.52 14.50 -25.82
CA SER A 171 21.68 15.21 -26.36
C SER A 171 22.72 15.58 -25.30
N PHE A 172 22.29 15.81 -24.05
CA PHE A 172 23.21 16.06 -22.94
C PHE A 172 24.13 14.85 -22.73
N TYR A 173 23.66 13.62 -22.93
CA TYR A 173 24.43 12.39 -22.74
C TYR A 173 25.11 11.87 -24.03
N SER A 174 25.18 12.69 -25.08
CA SER A 174 25.82 12.32 -26.34
C SER A 174 27.26 11.82 -26.14
N GLY A 175 27.60 10.71 -26.81
CA GLY A 175 28.90 10.04 -26.70
C GLY A 175 29.08 9.11 -25.49
N MET A 176 28.05 8.93 -24.65
CA MET A 176 28.12 8.04 -23.48
C MET A 176 27.44 6.68 -23.69
N ASN A 177 26.77 6.46 -24.83
CA ASN A 177 25.92 5.29 -25.10
C ASN A 177 24.85 5.07 -24.01
N ILE A 178 24.19 6.16 -23.61
CA ILE A 178 23.10 6.15 -22.62
C ILE A 178 21.77 6.24 -23.36
N ARG A 179 20.86 5.32 -23.08
CA ARG A 179 19.45 5.44 -23.47
C ARG A 179 18.72 6.34 -22.47
N TYR A 180 17.91 7.25 -22.98
CA TYR A 180 17.30 8.30 -22.17
C TYR A 180 15.78 8.30 -22.33
N MET A 181 15.06 8.32 -21.22
CA MET A 181 13.62 8.58 -21.15
C MET A 181 13.39 9.80 -20.25
N GLY A 182 12.72 10.82 -20.77
CA GLY A 182 12.36 12.03 -20.03
C GLY A 182 10.87 12.13 -19.83
N ILE A 183 10.44 12.46 -18.61
CA ILE A 183 9.04 12.71 -18.25
C ILE A 183 8.94 14.11 -17.67
N GLU A 184 8.07 14.91 -18.27
CA GLU A 184 7.69 16.23 -17.80
C GLU A 184 6.61 16.10 -16.74
N LEU A 185 7.03 15.97 -15.49
CA LEU A 185 6.13 15.80 -14.36
C LEU A 185 6.55 16.69 -13.20
N ASP A 186 5.61 17.47 -12.70
CA ASP A 186 5.76 18.27 -11.49
C ASP A 186 5.52 17.44 -10.22
N ASP A 187 6.09 17.88 -9.10
CA ASP A 187 5.97 17.17 -7.81
C ASP A 187 4.81 17.68 -6.98
N PHE A 188 3.65 17.87 -7.61
CA PHE A 188 2.44 18.32 -6.96
C PHE A 188 1.43 17.18 -6.78
N PRO A 189 0.61 17.19 -5.71
CA PRO A 189 -0.39 16.15 -5.47
C PRO A 189 -1.47 16.00 -6.56
N ASP A 190 -1.73 17.04 -7.34
CA ASP A 190 -2.70 17.07 -8.44
C ASP A 190 -2.12 16.60 -9.78
N ALA A 191 -0.79 16.44 -9.88
CA ALA A 191 -0.16 15.92 -11.08
C ALA A 191 -0.46 14.43 -11.28
N ASP A 192 -0.86 14.05 -12.49
CA ASP A 192 -1.16 12.66 -12.84
C ASP A 192 0.11 11.90 -13.22
N ILE A 193 0.68 11.17 -12.26
CA ILE A 193 1.84 10.30 -12.45
C ILE A 193 1.43 8.92 -12.98
N SER A 194 0.16 8.53 -12.84
CA SER A 194 -0.32 7.18 -13.14
C SER A 194 -0.15 6.78 -14.61
N LEU A 195 -0.27 7.76 -15.52
CA LEU A 195 -0.02 7.62 -16.95
C LEU A 195 1.38 7.09 -17.28
N HIS A 196 2.32 7.21 -16.34
CA HIS A 196 3.71 6.84 -16.51
C HIS A 196 4.10 5.52 -15.85
N PHE A 197 3.23 4.88 -15.07
CA PHE A 197 3.57 3.64 -14.35
C PHE A 197 4.04 2.52 -15.28
N ARG A 198 3.21 2.13 -16.26
CA ARG A 198 3.57 1.05 -17.20
C ARG A 198 4.70 1.45 -18.16
N PRO A 199 4.67 2.60 -18.86
CA PRO A 199 5.74 2.97 -19.80
C PRO A 199 7.12 3.07 -19.14
N THR A 200 7.20 3.57 -17.91
CA THR A 200 8.49 3.65 -17.19
C THR A 200 8.94 2.31 -16.66
N ALA A 201 8.01 1.47 -16.20
CA ALA A 201 8.34 0.13 -15.75
C ALA A 201 8.88 -0.71 -16.90
N GLU A 202 8.29 -0.61 -18.10
CA GLU A 202 8.80 -1.26 -19.32
C GLU A 202 10.20 -0.76 -19.67
N PHE A 203 10.46 0.56 -19.58
CA PHE A 203 11.80 1.11 -19.81
C PHE A 203 12.83 0.58 -18.79
N LEU A 204 12.45 0.44 -17.51
CA LEU A 204 13.30 -0.15 -16.48
C LEU A 204 13.55 -1.64 -16.75
N ASP A 205 12.50 -2.39 -17.09
CA ASP A 205 12.62 -3.82 -17.39
C ASP A 205 13.49 -4.04 -18.62
N GLU A 206 13.23 -3.34 -19.75
CA GLU A 206 14.05 -3.42 -20.96
C GLU A 206 15.52 -3.16 -20.64
N ALA A 207 15.81 -2.14 -19.83
CA ALA A 207 17.18 -1.80 -19.45
C ALA A 207 17.89 -2.93 -18.67
N LEU A 208 17.16 -3.61 -17.79
CA LEU A 208 17.66 -4.76 -17.04
C LEU A 208 17.75 -6.02 -17.93
N LEU A 209 16.88 -6.13 -18.94
CA LEU A 209 16.87 -7.20 -19.94
C LEU A 209 17.89 -7.00 -21.07
N THR A 210 18.43 -5.79 -21.28
CA THR A 210 19.28 -5.41 -22.44
C THR A 210 20.54 -6.28 -22.59
N HIS A 211 20.86 -7.12 -21.60
CA HIS A 211 21.94 -8.10 -21.70
C HIS A 211 21.52 -9.56 -21.40
N LYS A 212 20.22 -9.88 -21.35
CA LYS A 212 19.73 -11.27 -21.35
C LYS A 212 19.96 -12.00 -22.68
N GLU A 213 20.15 -11.27 -23.79
CA GLU A 213 20.54 -11.88 -25.08
C GLU A 213 21.88 -12.63 -25.00
N LEU A 214 22.80 -12.20 -24.11
CA LEU A 214 24.03 -12.96 -23.87
C LEU A 214 23.77 -14.28 -23.13
N THR A 215 22.81 -14.31 -22.20
CA THR A 215 22.44 -15.54 -21.48
C THR A 215 21.83 -16.58 -22.42
N VAL A 216 20.92 -16.15 -23.31
CA VAL A 216 20.30 -17.03 -24.31
C VAL A 216 21.31 -17.47 -25.38
N ALA A 217 22.25 -16.60 -25.79
CA ALA A 217 23.33 -16.97 -26.70
C ALA A 217 24.32 -17.97 -26.08
N ILE A 218 24.54 -17.93 -24.77
CA ILE A 218 25.34 -18.93 -24.05
C ILE A 218 24.58 -20.27 -23.95
N GLU A 219 23.26 -20.25 -23.78
CA GLU A 219 22.43 -21.46 -23.71
C GLU A 219 22.22 -22.14 -25.07
N THR A 220 22.28 -21.38 -26.18
CA THR A 220 22.00 -21.88 -27.54
C THR A 220 23.27 -22.08 -28.41
N GLY A 221 24.45 -21.75 -27.88
CA GLY A 221 25.75 -21.86 -28.57
C GLY A 221 26.50 -23.19 -28.33
N HIS A 222 26.36 -24.10 -29.30
CA HIS A 222 27.19 -25.27 -29.66
C HIS A 222 28.48 -25.60 -28.86
N ASP A 223 28.54 -26.88 -28.41
CA ASP A 223 29.71 -27.76 -28.27
C ASP A 223 31.04 -27.16 -27.77
N SER A 224 31.34 -27.35 -26.48
CA SER A 224 32.50 -28.14 -25.99
C SER A 224 32.81 -27.92 -24.49
N LYS A 225 32.33 -28.86 -23.66
CA LYS A 225 32.93 -29.37 -22.40
C LYS A 225 33.42 -28.42 -21.27
N TRP A 226 33.33 -27.10 -21.36
CA TRP A 226 33.60 -26.14 -20.27
C TRP A 226 32.74 -24.90 -20.60
N VAL A 227 31.71 -24.44 -19.86
CA VAL A 227 31.47 -24.26 -18.43
C VAL A 227 29.95 -24.06 -18.23
N PRO A 228 29.29 -24.69 -17.23
CA PRO A 228 28.38 -23.88 -16.40
C PRO A 228 28.41 -24.31 -14.91
N SER A 229 29.57 -24.22 -14.27
CA SER A 229 29.67 -24.30 -12.80
C SER A 229 30.20 -23.02 -12.15
N LEU A 230 30.47 -21.96 -12.94
CA LEU A 230 31.13 -20.74 -12.47
C LEU A 230 30.56 -19.43 -13.02
N ILE A 231 29.49 -19.43 -13.81
CA ILE A 231 28.77 -18.18 -14.11
C ILE A 231 27.82 -17.95 -12.92
N ASN A 232 28.35 -17.28 -11.90
CA ASN A 232 27.60 -16.88 -10.72
C ASN A 232 26.43 -15.96 -11.14
N MET A 233 25.27 -16.03 -10.48
CA MET A 233 24.18 -15.07 -10.70
C MET A 233 24.66 -13.62 -10.56
N ALA A 234 25.66 -13.38 -9.71
CA ALA A 234 26.36 -12.10 -9.62
C ALA A 234 27.01 -11.65 -10.95
N ALA A 235 27.56 -12.57 -11.75
CA ALA A 235 28.15 -12.27 -13.05
C ALA A 235 27.09 -11.95 -14.12
N VAL A 236 25.93 -12.61 -14.07
CA VAL A 236 24.76 -12.30 -14.92
C VAL A 236 24.22 -10.90 -14.59
N LEU A 237 24.12 -10.56 -13.29
CA LEU A 237 23.77 -9.21 -12.84
C LEU A 237 24.82 -8.15 -13.24
N CYS A 238 26.11 -8.50 -13.32
CA CYS A 238 27.15 -7.59 -13.82
C CYS A 238 27.04 -7.30 -15.32
N LEU A 239 26.39 -8.17 -16.09
CA LEU A 239 26.15 -7.96 -17.51
C LEU A 239 24.87 -7.14 -17.74
N ALA A 240 23.89 -7.18 -16.84
CA ALA A 240 22.65 -6.42 -16.95
C ALA A 240 22.89 -4.89 -16.99
N GLY A 241 22.03 -4.18 -17.73
CA GLY A 241 22.10 -2.72 -17.80
C GLY A 241 21.87 -2.08 -16.44
N LYS A 242 22.49 -0.92 -16.21
CA LYS A 242 22.30 -0.11 -15.00
C LYS A 242 21.45 1.11 -15.30
N VAL A 243 20.40 1.31 -14.51
CA VAL A 243 19.39 2.35 -14.68
C VAL A 243 19.52 3.40 -13.58
N LEU A 244 19.61 4.66 -13.97
CA LEU A 244 19.50 5.79 -13.05
C LEU A 244 18.12 6.44 -13.20
N VAL A 245 17.32 6.41 -12.14
CA VAL A 245 16.05 7.13 -12.05
C VAL A 245 16.28 8.41 -11.26
N VAL A 246 16.19 9.55 -11.93
CA VAL A 246 16.50 10.86 -11.35
C VAL A 246 15.25 11.72 -11.24
N SER A 247 15.10 12.39 -10.09
CA SER A 247 14.21 13.54 -9.90
C SER A 247 15.01 14.70 -9.30
N MET A 248 14.35 15.80 -8.91
CA MET A 248 15.06 16.94 -8.29
C MET A 248 15.82 16.49 -7.02
N MET A 249 15.15 15.80 -6.10
CA MET A 249 15.70 15.35 -4.81
C MET A 249 15.84 13.82 -4.70
N GLY A 250 15.30 13.05 -5.64
CA GLY A 250 15.33 11.59 -5.55
C GLY A 250 14.41 11.02 -4.44
N VAL A 251 13.35 11.73 -4.04
CA VAL A 251 12.52 11.39 -2.84
C VAL A 251 11.08 11.01 -3.18
N SER A 252 10.47 11.67 -4.18
CA SER A 252 9.03 11.54 -4.51
C SER A 252 8.82 10.90 -5.90
N ARG A 253 8.77 11.69 -6.99
CA ARG A 253 8.53 11.19 -8.39
C ARG A 253 9.32 9.94 -8.76
N SER A 254 10.63 9.97 -8.55
CA SER A 254 11.52 8.84 -8.85
C SER A 254 11.25 7.61 -7.99
N ALA A 255 10.88 7.79 -6.72
CA ALA A 255 10.55 6.70 -5.82
C ALA A 255 9.25 6.01 -6.24
N VAL A 256 8.24 6.78 -6.64
CA VAL A 256 6.94 6.25 -7.07
C VAL A 256 7.06 5.43 -8.35
N LEU A 257 7.81 5.92 -9.35
CA LEU A 257 7.99 5.18 -10.60
C LEU A 257 8.84 3.90 -10.42
N VAL A 258 9.83 3.92 -9.53
CA VAL A 258 10.54 2.67 -9.16
C VAL A 258 9.62 1.72 -8.39
N ALA A 259 8.78 2.24 -7.48
CA ALA A 259 7.82 1.40 -6.76
C ALA A 259 6.81 0.74 -7.72
N ALA A 260 6.27 1.49 -8.69
CA ALA A 260 5.40 0.95 -9.73
C ALA A 260 6.08 -0.17 -10.53
N TYR A 261 7.37 0.00 -10.90
CA TYR A 261 8.14 -1.07 -11.53
C TYR A 261 8.24 -2.33 -10.66
N LEU A 262 8.54 -2.18 -9.36
CA LEU A 262 8.61 -3.32 -8.44
C LEU A 262 7.26 -4.02 -8.29
N MET A 263 6.17 -3.25 -8.28
CA MET A 263 4.82 -3.81 -8.27
C MET A 263 4.55 -4.61 -9.54
N ILE A 264 4.84 -4.07 -10.73
CA ILE A 264 4.56 -4.75 -12.00
C ILE A 264 5.46 -6.00 -12.19
N PHE A 265 6.78 -5.85 -12.08
CA PHE A 265 7.74 -6.88 -12.51
C PHE A 265 8.30 -7.74 -11.38
N GLN A 266 8.15 -7.33 -10.13
CA GLN A 266 8.60 -8.10 -8.96
C GLN A 266 7.43 -8.64 -8.11
N ASN A 267 6.19 -8.52 -8.63
CA ASN A 267 4.97 -8.99 -7.99
C ASN A 267 4.75 -8.44 -6.57
N MET A 268 5.26 -7.24 -6.29
CA MET A 268 5.13 -6.62 -4.97
C MET A 268 3.80 -5.88 -4.83
N THR A 269 3.33 -5.77 -3.59
CA THR A 269 2.34 -4.77 -3.18
C THR A 269 2.98 -3.38 -3.04
N ILE A 270 2.17 -2.33 -2.96
CA ILE A 270 2.63 -0.95 -2.71
C ILE A 270 3.50 -0.86 -1.43
N MET A 271 3.10 -1.52 -0.35
CA MET A 271 3.84 -1.46 0.92
C MET A 271 5.18 -2.18 0.83
N GLU A 272 5.24 -3.33 0.16
CA GLU A 272 6.49 -4.06 -0.07
C GLU A 272 7.45 -3.25 -0.94
N ALA A 273 6.95 -2.68 -2.04
CA ALA A 273 7.74 -1.89 -2.98
C ALA A 273 8.31 -0.62 -2.32
N LEU A 274 7.48 0.17 -1.65
CA LEU A 274 7.92 1.37 -0.95
C LEU A 274 8.89 1.03 0.18
N THR A 275 8.63 -0.02 0.96
CA THR A 275 9.52 -0.45 2.04
C THR A 275 10.87 -0.95 1.53
N ALA A 276 10.90 -1.68 0.41
CA ALA A 276 12.13 -2.15 -0.22
C ALA A 276 13.04 -0.97 -0.61
N ILE A 277 12.47 0.06 -1.23
CA ILE A 277 13.19 1.29 -1.60
C ILE A 277 13.65 2.04 -0.33
N ARG A 278 12.74 2.21 0.64
CA ARG A 278 12.97 2.96 1.87
C ARG A 278 14.11 2.40 2.73
N LYS A 279 14.32 1.08 2.70
CA LYS A 279 15.48 0.41 3.34
C LYS A 279 16.84 0.86 2.82
N LYS A 280 16.90 1.40 1.61
CA LYS A 280 18.14 1.82 0.94
C LYS A 280 18.26 3.33 0.80
N ARG A 281 17.13 4.04 0.70
CA ARG A 281 17.09 5.48 0.48
C ARG A 281 15.90 6.11 1.22
N PRO A 282 16.06 7.27 1.89
CA PRO A 282 14.92 7.98 2.44
C PRO A 282 14.02 8.48 1.31
N ILE A 283 12.78 7.99 1.29
CA ILE A 283 11.73 8.41 0.35
C ILE A 283 10.53 8.93 1.10
N ASN A 284 9.83 9.88 0.47
CA ASN A 284 8.60 10.45 1.00
C ASN A 284 7.78 11.03 -0.18
N PRO A 285 7.11 10.16 -0.95
CA PRO A 285 6.21 10.61 -2.00
C PRO A 285 5.11 11.53 -1.49
N ASN A 286 4.65 12.45 -2.33
CA ASN A 286 3.51 13.29 -1.98
C ASN A 286 2.20 12.46 -1.91
N GLU A 287 1.21 12.99 -1.20
CA GLU A 287 -0.06 12.31 -0.93
C GLU A 287 -0.81 11.91 -2.22
N GLY A 288 -0.80 12.78 -3.24
CA GLY A 288 -1.47 12.53 -4.51
C GLY A 288 -0.86 11.36 -5.28
N PHE A 289 0.47 11.25 -5.27
CA PHE A 289 1.15 10.10 -5.86
C PHE A 289 0.94 8.82 -5.07
N LEU A 290 0.89 8.88 -3.73
CA LEU A 290 0.54 7.72 -2.91
C LEU A 290 -0.89 7.25 -3.20
N LYS A 291 -1.83 8.17 -3.38
CA LYS A 291 -3.20 7.86 -3.78
C LYS A 291 -3.24 7.14 -5.13
N GLN A 292 -2.57 7.68 -6.14
CA GLN A 292 -2.51 7.07 -7.47
C GLN A 292 -1.81 5.70 -7.46
N LEU A 293 -0.74 5.55 -6.69
CA LEU A 293 -0.04 4.27 -6.54
C LEU A 293 -0.89 3.24 -5.78
N ARG A 294 -1.69 3.69 -4.81
CA ARG A 294 -2.65 2.85 -4.08
C ARG A 294 -3.75 2.34 -5.01
N GLU A 295 -4.36 3.21 -5.80
CA GLU A 295 -5.35 2.82 -6.82
C GLU A 295 -4.74 1.83 -7.82
N PHE A 296 -3.50 2.06 -8.24
CA PHE A 296 -2.77 1.14 -9.10
C PHE A 296 -2.52 -0.24 -8.44
N ASN A 297 -2.27 -0.28 -7.13
CA ASN A 297 -2.12 -1.53 -6.39
C ASN A 297 -3.39 -2.37 -6.44
N GLU A 298 -4.57 -1.79 -6.18
CA GLU A 298 -5.84 -2.52 -6.22
C GLU A 298 -6.08 -3.11 -7.61
N ASN A 299 -5.91 -2.30 -8.66
CA ASN A 299 -6.09 -2.77 -10.05
C ASN A 299 -5.12 -3.91 -10.39
N LEU A 300 -3.87 -3.84 -9.94
CA LEU A 300 -2.90 -4.91 -10.16
C LEU A 300 -3.24 -6.19 -9.39
N LEU A 301 -3.83 -6.08 -8.20
CA LEU A 301 -4.27 -7.25 -7.44
C LEU A 301 -5.43 -7.95 -8.15
N GLU A 302 -6.40 -7.19 -8.64
CA GLU A 302 -7.50 -7.72 -9.47
C GLU A 302 -6.97 -8.40 -10.74
N GLU A 303 -6.05 -7.76 -11.47
CA GLU A 303 -5.43 -8.36 -12.68
C GLU A 303 -4.73 -9.69 -12.40
N ARG A 304 -4.11 -9.86 -11.22
CA ARG A 304 -3.37 -11.08 -10.85
C ARG A 304 -4.26 -12.24 -10.43
N ASP A 305 -5.50 -11.97 -10.04
CA ASP A 305 -6.45 -13.03 -9.66
C ASP A 305 -7.17 -13.64 -10.87
N ASP A 306 -7.24 -12.87 -11.96
CA ASP A 306 -7.88 -13.29 -13.20
C ASP A 306 -6.99 -14.23 -14.06
N ASP A 307 -5.68 -14.32 -13.75
CA ASP A 307 -4.65 -15.14 -14.44
C ASP A 307 -4.44 -16.55 -13.81
#